data_AF-A0A6L9YML6-F1
#
_entry.id   AF-A0A6L9YML6-F1
#
_cell.length_a   1.000
_cell.length_b   1.000
_cell.length_c   1.000
_cell.angle_alpha   90.00
_cell.angle_beta   90.00
_cell.angle_gamma   90.00
#
_symmetry.space_group_name_H-M   'P 1'
#
loop_
_entity.id
_entity.type
_entity.pdbx_description
1 polymer ?
#
loop_
_entity_poly.entity_id
_entity_poly.type
_entity_poly.pdbx_seq_one_letter_code
_entity_poly.pdbx_strand_id
1 'polypeptide(L)'
;MFEVKSRTDSLAKLRRKIQEFLELGTKIGVLVDPRTRTMEVYRLNRDKVVLGDGDVLEVPELHPGWELRQIITLSVVTYEAC
;
A
#
# COMPACT_ATOMS: atom_id res chain seq x y z
N MET A 1 6.95 -4.01 2.97
CA MET A 1 7.21 -3.43 1.64
C MET A 1 6.00 -2.62 1.20
N PHE A 2 6.21 -1.57 0.41
CA PHE A 2 5.13 -0.76 -0.18
C PHE A 2 5.27 -0.77 -1.70
N GLU A 3 4.19 -1.10 -2.40
CA GLU A 3 4.05 -0.97 -3.84
C GLU A 3 2.96 0.07 -4.11
N VAL A 4 3.28 1.08 -4.93
CA VAL A 4 2.30 2.08 -5.35
C VAL A 4 1.94 1.79 -6.79
N LYS A 5 0.67 1.46 -7.04
CA LYS A 5 0.18 1.10 -8.37
C LYS A 5 0.24 2.32 -9.30
N SER A 6 1.02 2.23 -10.37
CA SER A 6 0.99 3.20 -11.47
C SER A 6 -0.13 2.90 -12.48
N ARG A 7 -0.33 3.80 -13.46
CA ARG A 7 -1.35 3.64 -14.51
C ARG A 7 -1.15 2.37 -15.33
N THR A 8 0.08 2.00 -15.63
CA THR A 8 0.42 0.87 -16.52
C THR A 8 0.63 -0.44 -15.77
N ASP A 9 0.65 -0.41 -14.44
CA ASP A 9 0.89 -1.62 -13.66
C ASP A 9 -0.32 -2.57 -13.70
N SER A 10 0.01 -3.85 -13.84
CA SER A 10 -0.94 -4.95 -13.67
C SER A 10 -1.14 -5.24 -12.19
N LEU A 11 -2.38 -5.12 -11.74
CA LEU A 11 -2.77 -5.41 -10.36
C LEU A 11 -2.39 -6.83 -9.94
N ALA A 12 -2.61 -7.82 -10.82
CA ALA A 12 -2.27 -9.21 -10.55
C ALA A 12 -0.77 -9.43 -10.36
N LYS A 13 0.08 -8.75 -11.16
CA LYS A 13 1.54 -8.85 -11.02
C LYS A 13 2.03 -8.24 -9.71
N LEU A 14 1.50 -7.08 -9.31
CA LEU A 14 1.89 -6.44 -8.04
C LEU A 14 1.47 -7.29 -6.84
N ARG A 15 0.26 -7.85 -6.85
CA ARG A 15 -0.20 -8.77 -5.80
C ARG A 15 0.69 -10.01 -5.71
N ARG A 16 1.07 -10.61 -6.84
CA ARG A 16 1.99 -11.75 -6.86
C ARG A 16 3.36 -11.38 -6.29
N LYS A 17 3.94 -10.26 -6.71
CA LYS A 17 5.22 -9.76 -6.17
C LYS A 17 5.15 -9.61 -4.65
N ILE A 18 4.06 -9.05 -4.12
CA ILE A 18 3.87 -8.95 -2.67
C ILE A 18 3.88 -10.32 -2.00
N GLN A 19 3.15 -11.31 -2.54
CA GLN A 19 3.14 -12.66 -1.98
C GLN A 19 4.52 -13.32 -1.99
N GLU A 20 5.26 -13.21 -3.10
CA GLU A 20 6.64 -13.72 -3.20
C GLU A 20 7.54 -13.14 -2.10
N PHE A 21 7.42 -11.84 -1.81
CA PHE A 21 8.21 -11.20 -0.75
C PHE A 21 7.75 -11.59 0.66
N LEU A 22 6.46 -11.85 0.87
CA LEU A 22 5.95 -12.37 2.15
C LEU A 22 6.51 -13.77 2.43
N GLU A 23 6.55 -14.63 1.41
CA GLU A 23 7.15 -15.97 1.49
C GLU A 23 8.65 -15.92 1.80
N LEU A 24 9.35 -14.88 1.34
CA LEU A 24 10.76 -14.62 1.64
C LEU A 24 11.00 -13.96 3.02
N GLY A 25 9.96 -13.81 3.85
CA GLY A 25 10.08 -13.32 5.23
C GLY A 25 9.75 -11.84 5.43
N THR A 26 9.25 -11.14 4.39
CA THR A 26 8.66 -9.81 4.60
C THR A 26 7.44 -9.95 5.49
N LYS A 27 7.38 -9.18 6.59
CA LYS A 27 6.27 -9.28 7.55
C LYS A 27 4.95 -8.74 7.01
N ILE A 28 5.01 -7.62 6.27
CA ILE A 28 3.85 -6.90 5.74
C ILE A 28 4.12 -6.41 4.31
N GLY A 29 3.17 -6.65 3.42
CA GLY A 29 3.12 -6.07 2.08
C GLY A 29 1.95 -5.11 1.94
N VAL A 30 2.19 -3.94 1.35
CA VAL A 30 1.16 -2.92 1.15
C VAL A 30 1.08 -2.58 -0.34
N LEU A 31 -0.12 -2.60 -0.90
CA LEU A 31 -0.39 -2.13 -2.25
C LEU A 31 -1.31 -0.90 -2.19
N VAL A 32 -0.81 0.25 -2.60
CA VAL A 32 -1.58 1.50 -2.67
C VAL A 32 -2.09 1.69 -4.09
N ASP A 33 -3.39 1.90 -4.25
CA ASP A 33 -4.00 2.35 -5.50
C ASP A 33 -4.51 3.81 -5.33
N PRO A 34 -3.75 4.81 -5.84
CA PRO A 34 -4.15 6.21 -5.73
C PRO A 34 -5.43 6.57 -6.50
N ARG A 35 -5.85 5.75 -7.48
CA ARG A 35 -7.04 6.04 -8.30
C ARG A 35 -8.32 5.70 -7.55
N THR A 36 -8.31 4.59 -6.82
CA THR A 36 -9.41 4.17 -5.95
C THR A 36 -9.27 4.68 -4.53
N ARG A 37 -8.12 5.28 -4.20
CA ARG A 37 -7.75 5.74 -2.85
C ARG A 37 -7.84 4.64 -1.81
N THR A 38 -7.35 3.47 -2.19
CA THR A 38 -7.36 2.29 -1.34
C THR A 38 -5.96 1.77 -1.12
N MET A 39 -5.81 1.08 0.01
CA MET A 39 -4.60 0.37 0.38
C MET A 39 -4.95 -1.08 0.71
N GLU A 40 -4.36 -2.04 0.00
CA GLU A 40 -4.45 -3.45 0.35
C GLU A 40 -3.26 -3.82 1.24
N VAL A 41 -3.54 -4.40 2.40
CA VAL A 41 -2.56 -4.79 3.41
C VAL A 41 -2.52 -6.30 3.48
N TYR A 42 -1.33 -6.86 3.25
CA TYR A 42 -1.08 -8.29 3.18
C TYR A 42 -0.15 -8.73 4.30
N ARG A 43 -0.48 -9.86 4.90
CA ARG A 43 0.31 -10.59 5.90
C ARG A 43 0.30 -12.06 5.54
N LEU A 44 1.38 -12.77 5.84
CA LEU A 44 1.46 -14.19 5.57
C LEU A 44 0.36 -14.95 6.33
N ASN A 45 -0.33 -15.88 5.66
CA ASN A 45 -1.40 -16.72 6.22
C ASN A 45 -2.57 -15.95 6.84
N ARG A 46 -2.86 -14.75 6.36
CA ARG A 46 -4.03 -13.97 6.74
C ARG A 46 -4.73 -13.42 5.51
N ASP A 47 -6.04 -13.23 5.64
CA ASP A 47 -6.79 -12.49 4.63
C ASP A 47 -6.26 -11.06 4.51
N LYS A 48 -6.27 -10.55 3.28
CA LYS A 48 -5.90 -9.16 3.05
C LYS A 48 -6.93 -8.23 3.69
N VAL A 49 -6.45 -7.13 4.23
CA VAL A 49 -7.30 -6.02 4.68
C VAL A 49 -7.28 -4.94 3.63
N VAL A 50 -8.42 -4.29 3.37
CA VAL A 50 -8.50 -3.13 2.46
C VAL A 50 -8.86 -1.91 3.30
N LEU A 51 -8.01 -0.90 3.24
CA LEU A 51 -8.19 0.39 3.89
C LEU A 51 -8.57 1.42 2.82
N GLY A 52 -9.45 2.36 3.18
CA GLY A 52 -9.87 3.50 2.38
C GLY A 52 -9.38 4.83 2.95
N ASP A 53 -9.93 5.92 2.42
CA ASP A 53 -9.64 7.27 2.91
C ASP A 53 -10.06 7.42 4.39
N GLY A 54 -9.15 7.94 5.21
CA GLY A 54 -9.38 8.17 6.65
C GLY A 54 -9.07 6.98 7.54
N ASP A 55 -8.88 5.78 6.97
CA ASP A 55 -8.44 4.62 7.73
C ASP A 55 -6.97 4.75 8.16
N VAL A 56 -6.64 4.05 9.25
CA VAL A 56 -5.30 4.02 9.83
C VAL A 56 -4.67 2.67 9.58
N LEU A 57 -3.47 2.66 9.01
CA LEU A 57 -2.65 1.45 8.94
C LEU A 57 -1.91 1.27 10.27
N GLU A 58 -2.27 0.22 11.00
CA GLU A 58 -1.57 -0.23 12.20
C GLU A 58 -0.70 -1.45 11.91
N VAL A 59 0.55 -1.40 12.38
CA VAL A 59 1.56 -2.46 12.21
C VAL A 59 2.33 -2.71 13.52
N PRO A 60 1.63 -3.06 14.62
CA PRO A 60 2.25 -3.26 15.94
C PRO A 60 3.35 -4.34 15.94
N GLU A 61 3.30 -5.29 15.01
CA GLU A 61 4.30 -6.36 14.83
C GLU A 61 5.66 -5.90 14.26
N LEU A 62 5.73 -4.68 13.72
CA LEU A 62 6.97 -4.04 13.28
C LEU A 62 7.52 -3.13 14.37
N HIS A 63 6.66 -2.31 14.95
CA HIS A 63 7.02 -1.42 16.04
C HIS A 63 5.76 -1.03 16.83
N PRO A 64 5.66 -1.32 18.13
CA PRO A 64 4.55 -0.88 18.96
C PRO A 64 4.38 0.65 18.90
N GLY A 65 3.15 1.12 18.75
CA GLY A 65 2.82 2.56 18.72
C GLY A 65 3.16 3.29 17.43
N TRP A 66 3.58 2.59 16.36
CA TRP A 66 3.72 3.22 15.04
C TRP A 66 2.39 3.21 14.29
N GLU A 67 1.97 4.38 13.82
CA GLU A 67 0.76 4.59 13.02
C GLU A 67 1.11 5.30 11.70
N LEU A 68 0.50 4.86 10.60
CA LEU A 68 0.47 5.63 9.36
C LEU A 68 -0.96 6.00 9.03
N ARG A 69 -1.25 7.30 9.08
CA ARG A 69 -2.52 7.85 8.62
C ARG A 69 -2.50 7.96 7.11
N GLN A 70 -3.47 7.34 6.45
CA GLN A 70 -3.59 7.47 5.00
C GLN A 70 -4.03 8.91 4.66
N ILE A 71 -3.08 9.74 4.22
CA ILE A 71 -3.34 11.02 3.54
C ILE A 71 -2.80 10.88 2.12
N ILE A 72 -3.65 10.48 1.16
CA ILE A 72 -3.27 10.50 -0.26
C ILE A 72 -3.53 11.92 -0.79
N THR A 73 -2.56 12.81 -0.63
CA THR A 73 -2.59 14.11 -1.30
C THR A 73 -2.18 13.91 -2.75
N LEU A 74 -3.12 14.08 -3.68
CA LEU A 74 -2.80 14.26 -5.10
C LEU A 74 -2.22 15.67 -5.28
N SER A 75 -0.92 15.83 -5.07
CA SER A 75 -0.22 17.03 -5.54
C SER A 75 -0.12 16.91 -7.06
N VAL A 76 -1.08 17.50 -7.77
CA VAL A 76 -0.89 17.80 -9.20
C VAL A 76 0.28 18.79 -9.24
N VAL A 77 1.46 18.32 -9.64
CA VAL A 77 2.56 19.23 -9.99
C VAL A 77 2.12 19.89 -11.30
N THR A 78 1.43 21.02 -11.19
CA THR A 78 1.26 21.94 -12.31
C THR A 78 2.64 22.54 -12.59
N TYR A 79 3.30 22.06 -13.65
CA TYR A 79 4.35 22.85 -14.27
C TYR A 79 3.66 24.07 -14.89
N GLU A 80 3.75 25.22 -14.24
CA GLU A 80 3.52 26.48 -14.93
C GLU A 80 4.71 26.70 -15.86
N ALA A 81 4.47 26.53 -17.16
CA ALA A 81 5.36 27.05 -18.19
C ALA A 81 5.05 28.55 -18.34
N CYS A 82 5.94 29.39 -17.82
CA CYS A 82 6.20 30.73 -18.31
C CYS A 82 7.71 30.95 -18.37
#